data_AF-A0A6C0LEW7-F1
#
_entry.id   AF-A0A6C0LEW7-F1
#
_cell.length_a   1.000
_cell.length_b   1.000
_cell.length_c   1.000
_cell.angle_alpha   90.00
_cell.angle_beta   90.00
_cell.angle_gamma   90.00
#
_symmetry.space_group_name_H-M   'P 1'
#
loop_
_entity.id
_entity.type
_entity.pdbx_description
1 polymer ?
#
loop_
_entity_poly.entity_id
_entity_poly.type
_entity_poly.pdbx_seq_one_letter_code
_entity_poly.pdbx_strand_id
1 'polypeptide(L)'
;MLEIYFYLKDFVDLRQKCKIDLSLIPSNKLADECDQILQHHNDDTSIFLGYLDPGWMLDSKDEGRIRRVIRKFKCYLICLHPQSLPFSWKNEISLAHTKFIVNEHART
;
A
#
# COMPACT_ATOMS: atom_id res chain seq x y z
N MET A 1 -1.82 -0.62 -10.40
CA MET A 1 -3.05 0.03 -9.91
C MET A 1 -3.09 -0.07 -8.39
N LEU A 2 -3.16 1.06 -7.66
CA LEU A 2 -3.07 1.09 -6.18
C LEU A 2 -4.43 1.31 -5.51
N GLU A 3 -4.83 0.39 -4.64
CA GLU A 3 -5.94 0.58 -3.69
C GLU A 3 -5.39 0.88 -2.30
N ILE A 4 -5.76 2.03 -1.73
CA ILE A 4 -5.31 2.45 -0.40
C ILE A 4 -6.46 2.37 0.60
N TYR A 5 -6.11 1.95 1.81
CA TYR A 5 -7.01 1.81 2.94
C TYR A 5 -6.50 2.68 4.09
N PHE A 6 -7.34 3.63 4.52
CA PHE A 6 -7.04 4.53 5.63
C PHE A 6 -7.81 4.13 6.88
N TYR A 7 -7.14 4.19 8.04
CA TYR A 7 -7.74 3.98 9.36
C TYR A 7 -8.43 2.61 9.55
N LEU A 8 -7.95 1.56 8.88
CA LEU A 8 -8.48 0.21 9.03
C LEU A 8 -7.82 -0.52 10.22
N LYS A 9 -8.68 -1.15 11.03
CA LYS A 9 -8.29 -1.91 12.23
C LYS A 9 -7.91 -3.37 11.93
N ASP A 10 -8.39 -3.92 10.82
CA ASP A 10 -8.15 -5.31 10.40
C ASP A 10 -8.02 -5.35 8.87
N PHE A 11 -7.22 -6.30 8.38
CA PHE A 11 -6.78 -6.43 7.01
C PHE A 11 -6.61 -7.91 6.58
N VAL A 12 -7.14 -8.85 7.36
CA VAL A 12 -7.17 -10.27 6.99
C VAL A 12 -7.82 -10.46 5.62
N ASP A 13 -8.96 -9.81 5.36
CA ASP A 13 -9.66 -9.91 4.08
C ASP A 13 -8.84 -9.32 2.90
N LEU A 14 -8.03 -8.30 3.17
CA LEU A 14 -7.13 -7.69 2.18
C LEU A 14 -5.98 -8.63 1.84
N ARG A 15 -5.38 -9.23 2.86
CA ARG A 15 -4.33 -10.24 2.73
C ARG A 15 -4.82 -11.43 1.92
N GLN A 16 -6.04 -11.91 2.17
CA GLN A 16 -6.64 -13.05 1.45
C GLN A 16 -6.94 -12.75 -0.04
N LYS A 17 -7.10 -11.49 -0.42
CA LYS A 17 -7.26 -11.08 -1.84
C LYS A 17 -5.95 -11.07 -2.62
N CYS A 18 -4.81 -11.18 -1.93
CA CYS A 18 -3.50 -11.01 -2.52
C CYS A 18 -2.80 -12.35 -2.73
N LYS A 19 -2.15 -12.51 -3.89
CA LYS A 19 -1.28 -13.67 -4.16
C LYS A 19 0.04 -13.55 -3.39
N ILE A 20 0.48 -12.31 -3.12
CA ILE A 20 1.72 -12.02 -2.41
C ILE A 20 1.43 -11.04 -1.26
N ASP A 21 1.99 -11.36 -0.10
CA ASP A 21 1.90 -10.54 1.10
C ASP A 21 3.29 -10.10 1.56
N LEU A 22 3.50 -8.79 1.56
CA LEU A 22 4.74 -8.14 1.97
C LEU A 22 4.62 -7.46 3.34
N SER A 23 3.51 -7.63 4.07
CA SER A 23 3.25 -6.93 5.33
C SER A 23 4.22 -7.26 6.46
N LEU A 24 4.97 -8.35 6.35
CA LEU A 24 6.00 -8.75 7.32
C LEU A 24 7.42 -8.43 6.84
N ILE A 25 7.58 -7.86 5.64
CA ILE A 25 8.87 -7.49 5.11
C ILE A 25 9.30 -6.16 5.76
N PRO A 26 10.50 -6.10 6.38
CA PRO A 26 11.05 -4.85 6.90
C PRO A 26 11.13 -3.77 5.81
N SER A 27 10.83 -2.51 6.15
CA SER A 27 10.75 -1.41 5.17
C SER A 27 12.05 -1.23 4.37
N ASN A 28 13.20 -1.41 5.01
CA ASN A 28 14.52 -1.32 4.39
C ASN A 28 14.86 -2.47 3.41
N LYS A 29 14.02 -3.51 3.33
CA LYS A 29 14.13 -4.61 2.36
C LYS A 29 12.98 -4.64 1.36
N LEU A 30 11.93 -3.85 1.60
CA LEU A 30 10.69 -3.89 0.83
C LEU A 30 10.93 -3.59 -0.66
N ALA A 31 11.81 -2.64 -0.96
CA ALA A 31 12.14 -2.30 -2.34
C ALA A 31 12.87 -3.43 -3.09
N ASP A 32 13.73 -4.18 -2.40
CA ASP A 32 14.43 -5.32 -2.98
C ASP A 32 13.47 -6.47 -3.30
N GLU A 33 12.57 -6.79 -2.38
CA GLU A 33 11.49 -7.79 -2.60
C GLU A 33 10.58 -7.37 -3.77
N CYS A 34 10.23 -6.08 -3.83
CA CYS A 34 9.46 -5.52 -4.94
C CYS A 34 10.17 -5.69 -6.29
N ASP A 35 11.48 -5.45 -6.36
CA ASP A 35 12.25 -5.64 -7.59
C ASP A 35 12.33 -7.11 -8.02
N GLN A 36 12.41 -8.06 -7.08
CA GLN A 36 12.35 -9.50 -7.38
C GLN A 36 10.97 -9.89 -7.94
N ILE A 37 9.89 -9.45 -7.31
CA ILE A 37 8.51 -9.69 -7.75
C ILE A 37 8.29 -9.16 -9.17
N LEU A 38 8.82 -7.97 -9.46
CA LEU A 38 8.70 -7.35 -10.78
C LEU A 38 9.29 -8.23 -11.91
N GLN A 39 10.37 -8.95 -11.62
CA GLN A 39 11.10 -9.80 -12.58
C GLN A 39 10.46 -11.18 -12.75
N HIS A 40 9.92 -11.76 -11.68
CA HIS A 40 9.52 -13.18 -11.67
C HIS A 40 8.01 -13.42 -11.79
N HIS A 41 7.18 -12.38 -11.66
CA HIS A 41 5.73 -12.53 -11.63
C HIS A 41 5.01 -11.85 -12.80
N ASN A 42 3.85 -12.43 -13.14
CA ASN A 42 2.99 -12.01 -14.24
C ASN A 42 2.02 -10.91 -13.81
N ASP A 43 1.46 -10.19 -14.80
CA ASP A 43 0.66 -8.98 -14.58
C ASP A 43 -0.63 -9.23 -13.78
N ASP A 44 -1.12 -10.48 -13.72
CA ASP A 44 -2.28 -10.89 -12.92
C ASP A 44 -1.94 -11.08 -11.41
N THR A 45 -0.76 -10.64 -10.98
CA THR A 45 -0.35 -10.72 -9.56
C THR A 45 -0.99 -9.61 -8.75
N SER A 46 -1.57 -9.98 -7.60
CA SER A 46 -2.06 -9.04 -6.59
C SER A 46 -1.14 -9.04 -5.37
N ILE A 47 -0.78 -7.84 -4.90
CA ILE A 47 0.24 -7.64 -3.86
C ILE A 47 -0.35 -6.84 -2.71
N PHE A 48 -0.17 -7.33 -1.49
CA PHE A 48 -0.41 -6.57 -0.28
C PHE A 48 0.90 -5.98 0.24
N LEU A 49 1.04 -4.66 0.20
CA LEU A 49 2.22 -3.93 0.69
C LEU A 49 2.25 -3.81 2.22
N GLY A 50 1.15 -4.12 2.90
CA GLY A 50 1.05 -4.00 4.36
C GLY A 50 0.73 -2.61 4.85
N TYR A 51 1.12 -2.33 6.10
CA TYR A 51 1.10 -0.99 6.69
C TYR A 51 2.35 -0.25 6.29
N LEU A 52 2.18 0.86 5.56
CA LEU A 52 3.29 1.68 5.14
C LEU A 52 2.85 3.15 5.05
N ASP A 53 3.58 4.01 5.74
CA ASP A 53 3.52 5.46 5.60
C ASP A 53 4.80 5.91 4.86
N PRO A 54 4.81 5.95 3.51
CA PRO A 54 6.05 5.91 2.74
C PRO A 54 6.97 7.10 3.02
N GLY A 55 6.42 8.30 3.16
CA GLY A 55 7.20 9.51 3.45
C GLY A 55 7.89 9.51 4.83
N TRP A 56 7.61 8.53 5.69
CA TRP A 56 8.32 8.32 6.95
C TRP A 56 9.11 7.01 7.01
N MET A 57 8.67 5.99 6.28
CA MET A 57 9.21 4.62 6.37
C MET A 57 10.20 4.27 5.25
N LEU A 58 10.22 5.05 4.17
CA LEU A 58 11.05 4.80 2.99
C LEU A 58 11.92 6.00 2.63
N ASP A 59 13.07 5.70 2.02
CA ASP A 59 13.87 6.71 1.34
C ASP A 59 13.30 6.99 -0.06
N SER A 60 13.53 8.20 -0.59
CA SER A 60 13.03 8.60 -1.92
C SER A 60 13.49 7.68 -3.06
N LYS A 61 14.63 6.99 -2.90
CA LYS A 61 15.10 5.98 -3.85
C LYS A 61 14.18 4.75 -3.87
N ASP A 62 13.80 4.27 -2.69
CA ASP A 62 12.96 3.09 -2.54
C ASP A 62 11.51 3.37 -2.92
N GLU A 63 11.01 4.58 -2.65
CA GLU A 63 9.72 5.05 -3.16
C GLU A 63 9.62 4.90 -4.69
N GLY A 64 10.68 5.30 -5.40
CA GLY A 64 10.76 5.21 -6.86
C GLY A 64 10.79 3.77 -7.36
N ARG A 65 11.50 2.89 -6.66
CA ARG A 65 11.60 1.45 -6.99
C ARG A 65 10.27 0.75 -6.79
N ILE A 66 9.64 0.91 -5.63
CA ILE A 66 8.34 0.28 -5.31
C ILE A 66 7.24 0.79 -6.24
N ARG A 67 7.29 2.06 -6.70
CA ARG A 67 6.33 2.57 -7.69
C ARG A 67 6.27 1.72 -8.97
N ARG A 68 7.37 1.07 -9.37
CA ARG A 68 7.39 0.21 -10.57
C ARG A 68 6.45 -0.98 -10.42
N VAL A 69 6.44 -1.60 -9.24
CA VAL A 69 5.52 -2.68 -8.86
C VAL A 69 4.09 -2.16 -8.81
N ILE A 70 3.87 -0.99 -8.20
CA ILE A 70 2.55 -0.34 -8.15
C ILE A 70 1.97 -0.11 -9.55
N ARG A 71 2.79 0.25 -10.54
CA ARG A 71 2.35 0.48 -11.92
C ARG A 71 2.02 -0.82 -12.66
N LYS A 72 2.77 -1.90 -12.40
CA LYS A 72 2.60 -3.19 -13.10
C LYS A 72 1.47 -4.03 -12.52
N PHE A 73 1.32 -4.07 -11.20
CA PHE A 73 0.44 -5.02 -10.51
C PHE A 73 -0.73 -4.34 -9.81
N LYS A 74 -1.72 -5.14 -9.40
CA LYS A 74 -2.75 -4.69 -8.47
C LYS A 74 -2.18 -4.68 -7.05
N CYS A 75 -2.07 -3.51 -6.44
CA CYS A 75 -1.46 -3.34 -5.14
C CYS A 75 -2.47 -2.84 -4.11
N TYR A 76 -2.34 -3.34 -2.90
CA TYR A 76 -3.15 -2.97 -1.74
C TYR A 76 -2.22 -2.43 -0.66
N LEU A 77 -2.55 -1.27 -0.12
CA LEU A 77 -1.75 -0.58 0.88
C LEU A 77 -2.62 -0.08 2.02
N ILE A 78 -2.16 -0.24 3.26
CA ILE A 78 -2.74 0.45 4.41
C ILE A 78 -1.82 1.60 4.77
N CYS A 79 -2.37 2.81 4.78
CA CYS A 79 -1.66 4.02 5.11
C CYS A 79 -2.44 4.71 6.22
N LEU A 80 -1.76 5.11 7.30
CA LEU A 80 -2.43 5.84 8.38
C LEU A 80 -2.42 7.34 8.10
N HIS A 81 -1.35 7.82 7.44
CA HIS A 81 -1.11 9.23 7.19
C HIS A 81 -1.14 9.52 5.69
N PRO A 82 -2.30 9.90 5.12
CA PRO A 82 -2.41 10.21 3.68
C PRO A 82 -1.39 11.25 3.19
N GLN A 83 -0.93 12.14 4.08
CA GLN A 83 0.06 13.15 3.76
C GLN A 83 1.47 12.58 3.57
N SER A 84 1.76 11.41 4.14
CA SER A 84 3.02 10.69 3.93
C SER A 84 3.15 10.10 2.53
N LEU A 85 2.05 9.99 1.78
CA LEU A 85 2.09 9.43 0.43
C LEU A 85 2.84 10.37 -0.53
N PRO A 86 3.88 9.87 -1.22
CA PRO A 86 4.60 10.62 -2.22
C PRO A 86 3.66 11.02 -3.35
N PHE A 87 3.85 12.21 -3.91
CA PHE A 87 3.03 12.69 -5.02
C PHE A 87 3.02 11.71 -6.20
N SER A 88 4.16 11.06 -6.44
CA SER A 88 4.31 10.05 -7.50
C SER A 88 3.41 8.83 -7.30
N TRP A 89 3.11 8.43 -6.06
CA TRP A 89 2.23 7.31 -5.73
C TRP A 89 0.76 7.73 -5.74
N LYS A 90 0.46 8.99 -5.37
CA LYS A 90 -0.91 9.54 -5.43
C LYS A 90 -1.52 9.42 -6.83
N ASN A 91 -0.70 9.60 -7.86
CA ASN A 91 -1.11 9.45 -9.26
C ASN A 91 -1.42 8.00 -9.68
N GLU A 92 -1.04 7.00 -8.88
CA GLU A 92 -1.29 5.58 -9.14
C GLU A 92 -2.50 5.04 -8.37
N ILE A 93 -3.09 5.86 -7.49
CA ILE A 93 -4.25 5.49 -6.67
C ILE A 93 -5.47 5.39 -7.58
N SER A 94 -6.03 4.19 -7.68
CA SER A 94 -7.32 3.97 -8.35
C SER A 94 -8.49 4.10 -7.39
N LEU A 95 -8.31 3.70 -6.13
CA LEU A 95 -9.38 3.71 -5.13
C LEU A 95 -8.81 3.97 -3.73
N ALA A 96 -9.48 4.83 -2.99
CA ALA A 96 -9.14 5.16 -1.61
C ALA A 96 -10.33 4.83 -0.69
N HIS A 97 -10.12 3.89 0.23
CA HIS A 97 -11.10 3.52 1.24
C HIS A 97 -10.82 4.30 2.52
N THR A 98 -11.81 5.05 2.98
CA THR A 98 -11.75 5.79 4.25
C THR A 98 -12.86 5.29 5.14
N LYS A 99 -12.54 4.98 6.41
CA LYS A 99 -13.57 4.72 7.41
C LYS A 99 -13.88 6.02 8.14
N PHE A 100 -15.03 6.62 7.86
CA PHE A 100 -15.53 7.73 8.67
C PHE A 100 -15.90 7.17 10.05
N ILE A 101 -15.21 7.62 11.10
CA ILE A 101 -15.71 7.46 12.46
C ILE A 101 -16.86 8.46 12.58
N VAL A 102 -18.09 8.00 12.38
CA VAL A 102 -19.26 8.82 12.71
C VAL A 102 -19.27 8.92 14.24
N ASN A 103 -18.98 10.11 14.76
CA ASN A 103 -19.17 10.39 16.19
C ASN A 103 -20.68 10.37 16.47
N GLU A 104 -21.21 9.24 16.92
CA GLU A 104 -22.61 9.11 17.36
C GLU A 104 -22.95 10.03 18.55
N HIS A 105 -21.95 10.63 19.19
CA HIS A 105 -22.09 11.51 20.35
C HIS A 105 -22.23 13.01 19.98
N ALA A 106 -22.22 13.38 18.70
CA ALA A 106 -22.38 14.78 18.27
C ALA A 106 -23.85 15.24 18.15
N ARG A 107 -24.81 14.48 18.71
CA ARG A 107 -26.22 14.86 18.80
C ARG A 107 -26.61 15.07 20.26
N THR A 108 -26.30 16.24 20.79
CA THR A 108 -26.95 16.84 21.96
C THR A 108 -27.11 18.33 21.71
#